data_AF-W1DIU1-F1
#
_entry.id   AF-W1DIU1-F1
#
_cell.length_a   1.000
_cell.length_b   1.000
_cell.length_c   1.000
_cell.angle_alpha   90.00
_cell.angle_beta   90.00
_cell.angle_gamma   90.00
#
_symmetry.space_group_name_H-M   'P 1'
#
loop_
_entity.id
_entity.type
_entity.pdbx_description
1 polymer ?
#
loop_
_entity_poly.entity_id
_entity_poly.type
_entity_poly.pdbx_seq_one_letter_code
_entity_poly.pdbx_strand_id
1 'polypeptide(L)'
;MELFDVSFALGAFFAGMVLNESELSHRAAHDTLPLRDAFAVLFFVSVGMLFDPMVLVQQPLAVLATLAIIIFGKSAAAFFLVRMFGHSPRTALTIAASLAQIGEFAFILAGLGMALNLLPQAGQNLVLAGAIISIMLNPVLFTLLEKYLDKTETLDEQTLEEVLEDEKQVPVDICNHALLVGFGRVGSLLGEKLMAQGIPLVVVETSRTRVDELRERGISAVLGNAANEEIMELAHLDCARWLLLTIPNGYEAGEIVASAREKMSEYRDYRPRPL
;
A
#
# COMPACT_ATOMS: atom_id res chain seq x y z
N MET A 1 13.46 -34.73 15.03
CA MET A 1 14.67 -34.00 14.58
C MET A 1 14.46 -32.54 14.95
N GLU A 2 14.75 -32.20 16.20
CA GLU A 2 14.91 -30.81 16.64
C GLU A 2 16.41 -30.52 16.52
N LEU A 3 16.83 -29.83 15.46
CA LEU A 3 18.26 -29.51 15.28
C LEU A 3 18.60 -28.04 15.55
N PHE A 4 17.60 -27.22 15.87
CA PHE A 4 17.77 -25.87 16.37
C PHE A 4 16.62 -25.61 17.33
N ASP A 5 16.91 -25.19 18.55
CA ASP A 5 15.95 -24.83 19.61
C ASP A 5 15.22 -23.50 19.26
N VAL A 6 14.87 -23.35 17.98
CA VAL A 6 14.47 -22.14 17.30
C VAL A 6 13.06 -22.40 16.78
N SER A 7 12.12 -21.50 17.07
CA SER A 7 10.71 -21.72 16.74
C SER A 7 10.51 -22.02 15.25
N PHE A 8 9.54 -22.89 14.92
CA PHE A 8 9.18 -23.20 13.53
C PHE A 8 8.92 -21.92 12.71
N ALA A 9 8.36 -20.88 13.32
CA ALA A 9 8.12 -19.58 12.69
C ALA A 9 9.42 -18.87 12.30
N LEU A 10 10.43 -18.90 13.16
CA LEU A 10 11.74 -18.26 12.91
C LEU A 10 12.52 -19.04 11.84
N GLY A 11 12.46 -20.38 11.85
CA GLY A 11 13.02 -21.21 10.79
C GLY A 11 12.39 -20.94 9.42
N ALA A 12 11.06 -20.82 9.36
CA ALA A 12 10.34 -20.44 8.14
C ALA A 12 10.68 -19.02 7.65
N PHE A 13 10.83 -18.07 8.57
CA PHE A 13 11.24 -16.70 8.26
C PHE A 13 12.65 -16.64 7.66
N PHE A 14 13.62 -17.34 8.26
CA PHE A 14 14.98 -17.42 7.72
C PHE A 14 15.02 -18.12 6.35
N ALA A 15 14.27 -19.22 6.18
CA ALA A 15 14.15 -19.87 4.89
C ALA A 15 13.60 -18.91 3.83
N GLY A 16 12.59 -18.11 4.17
CA GLY A 16 12.03 -17.08 3.30
C GLY A 16 13.03 -15.97 2.94
N MET A 17 13.80 -15.47 3.91
CA MET A 17 14.82 -14.44 3.66
C MET A 17 15.93 -14.95 2.72
N VAL A 18 16.42 -16.17 2.93
CA VAL A 18 17.45 -16.79 2.07
C VAL A 18 16.92 -17.05 0.66
N LEU A 19 15.64 -17.46 0.53
CA LEU A 19 15.01 -17.69 -0.77
C LEU A 19 14.79 -16.38 -1.56
N ASN A 20 14.60 -15.25 -0.86
CA ASN A 20 14.37 -13.94 -1.45
C ASN A 20 15.60 -13.35 -2.15
N GLU A 21 16.82 -13.74 -1.75
CA GLU A 21 18.07 -13.26 -2.35
C GLU A 21 18.48 -13.98 -3.65
N SER A 22 17.74 -15.01 -4.07
CA SER A 22 18.05 -15.83 -5.25
C SER A 22 17.31 -15.37 -6.52
N GLU A 23 17.90 -15.53 -7.71
CA GLU A 23 17.20 -15.32 -9.00
C GLU A 23 16.00 -16.27 -9.20
N LEU A 24 15.90 -17.35 -8.40
CA LEU A 24 14.74 -18.25 -8.35
C LEU A 24 13.62 -17.77 -7.41
N SER A 25 13.84 -16.67 -6.66
CA SER A 25 12.88 -16.10 -5.71
C SER A 25 11.52 -15.84 -6.35
N HIS A 26 11.49 -15.39 -7.61
CA HIS A 26 10.23 -15.02 -8.25
C HIS A 26 9.37 -16.24 -8.61
N ARG A 27 10.00 -17.35 -9.06
CA ARG A 27 9.31 -18.61 -9.32
C ARG A 27 8.94 -19.32 -8.02
N ALA A 28 9.85 -19.37 -7.05
CA ALA A 28 9.58 -20.02 -5.77
C ALA A 28 8.52 -19.27 -4.95
N ALA A 29 8.49 -17.93 -5.00
CA ALA A 29 7.42 -17.14 -4.42
C ALA A 29 6.08 -17.43 -5.12
N HIS A 30 6.07 -17.45 -6.47
CA HIS A 30 4.86 -17.73 -7.22
C HIS A 30 4.32 -19.15 -6.96
N ASP A 31 5.19 -20.15 -6.88
CA ASP A 31 4.81 -21.55 -6.64
C ASP A 31 4.39 -21.81 -5.19
N THR A 32 4.76 -20.93 -4.25
CA THR A 32 4.34 -21.01 -2.84
C THR A 32 3.06 -20.24 -2.53
N LEU A 33 2.61 -19.32 -3.40
CA LEU A 33 1.33 -18.60 -3.24
C LEU A 33 0.13 -19.55 -3.03
N PRO A 34 -0.06 -20.62 -3.85
CA PRO A 34 -1.21 -21.53 -3.65
C PRO A 34 -1.14 -22.30 -2.34
N LEU A 35 0.07 -22.66 -1.89
CA LEU A 35 0.28 -23.35 -0.62
C LEU A 35 -0.04 -22.42 0.55
N ARG A 36 0.47 -21.18 0.52
CA ARG A 36 0.15 -20.16 1.51
C ARG A 36 -1.35 -19.95 1.62
N ASP A 37 -2.04 -19.83 0.50
CA ASP A 37 -3.49 -19.58 0.48
C ASP A 37 -4.26 -20.79 1.03
N ALA A 38 -3.88 -22.02 0.66
CA ALA A 38 -4.46 -23.24 1.22
C ALA A 38 -4.23 -23.37 2.74
N PHE A 39 -3.02 -23.08 3.21
CA PHE A 39 -2.69 -23.12 4.64
C PHE A 39 -3.37 -22.00 5.43
N ALA A 40 -3.52 -20.80 4.84
CA ALA A 40 -4.27 -19.70 5.45
C ALA A 40 -5.74 -20.11 5.63
N VAL A 41 -6.38 -20.71 4.62
CA VAL A 41 -7.75 -21.23 4.75
C VAL A 41 -7.84 -22.29 5.85
N LEU A 42 -6.92 -23.27 5.88
CA LEU A 42 -6.90 -24.30 6.91
C LEU A 42 -6.69 -23.71 8.32
N PHE A 43 -5.82 -22.70 8.44
CA PHE A 43 -5.56 -21.99 9.68
C PHE A 43 -6.81 -21.27 10.18
N PHE A 44 -7.47 -20.46 9.33
CA PHE A 44 -8.67 -19.73 9.73
C PHE A 44 -9.86 -20.65 10.04
N VAL A 45 -10.02 -21.76 9.31
CA VAL A 45 -11.02 -22.79 9.64
C VAL A 45 -10.72 -23.40 11.01
N SER A 46 -9.46 -23.75 11.29
CA SER A 46 -9.05 -24.34 12.56
C SER A 46 -9.26 -23.37 13.73
N VAL A 47 -8.86 -22.11 13.57
CA VAL A 47 -9.10 -21.05 14.56
C VAL A 47 -10.59 -20.82 14.78
N GLY A 48 -11.39 -20.83 13.72
CA GLY A 48 -12.84 -20.72 13.80
C GLY A 48 -13.50 -21.88 14.55
N MET A 49 -12.94 -23.10 14.48
CA MET A 49 -13.43 -24.25 15.26
C MET A 49 -13.05 -24.17 16.75
N LEU A 50 -11.95 -23.47 17.07
CA LEU A 50 -11.52 -23.24 18.47
C LEU A 50 -12.31 -22.11 19.14
N PHE A 51 -13.01 -21.30 18.36
CA PHE A 51 -13.81 -20.20 18.87
C PHE A 51 -15.10 -20.73 19.52
N ASP A 52 -15.27 -20.40 20.81
CA ASP A 52 -16.50 -20.65 21.55
C ASP A 52 -17.40 -19.39 21.53
N PRO A 53 -18.51 -19.39 20.75
CA PRO A 53 -19.40 -18.23 20.67
C PRO A 53 -20.12 -17.93 21.98
N MET A 54 -20.15 -18.88 22.92
CA MET A 54 -20.79 -18.69 24.21
C MET A 54 -20.11 -17.59 25.04
N VAL A 55 -18.83 -17.31 24.79
CA VAL A 55 -18.06 -16.25 25.48
C VAL A 55 -18.65 -14.86 25.27
N LEU A 56 -19.27 -14.60 24.11
CA LEU A 56 -19.94 -13.32 23.82
C LEU A 56 -21.16 -13.09 24.71
N VAL A 57 -21.86 -14.16 25.06
CA VAL A 57 -23.08 -14.09 25.89
C VAL A 57 -22.72 -14.12 27.38
N GLN A 58 -21.76 -14.97 27.76
CA GLN A 58 -21.37 -15.14 29.16
C GLN A 58 -20.50 -14.01 29.69
N GLN A 59 -19.62 -13.46 28.85
CA GLN A 59 -18.63 -12.45 29.27
C GLN A 59 -18.52 -11.28 28.26
N PRO A 60 -19.64 -10.62 27.90
CA PRO A 60 -19.63 -9.56 26.90
C PRO A 60 -18.69 -8.41 27.27
N LEU A 61 -18.62 -8.06 28.55
CA LEU A 61 -17.78 -6.97 29.04
C LEU A 61 -16.28 -7.29 28.89
N ALA A 62 -15.88 -8.55 29.15
CA ALA A 62 -14.51 -8.99 29.01
C ALA A 62 -14.09 -9.03 27.55
N VAL A 63 -14.96 -9.53 26.66
CA VAL A 63 -14.74 -9.52 25.20
C VAL A 63 -14.57 -8.09 24.69
N LEU A 64 -15.43 -7.15 25.13
CA LEU A 64 -15.35 -5.74 24.74
C LEU A 64 -14.07 -5.09 25.25
N ALA A 65 -13.65 -5.38 26.49
CA ALA A 65 -12.37 -4.91 27.03
C ALA A 65 -11.18 -5.45 26.23
N THR A 66 -11.16 -6.75 25.92
CA THR A 66 -10.12 -7.35 25.07
C THR A 66 -10.08 -6.73 23.69
N LEU A 67 -11.24 -6.54 23.06
CA LEU A 67 -11.38 -5.87 21.77
C LEU A 67 -10.82 -4.44 21.82
N ALA A 68 -11.18 -3.66 22.85
CA ALA A 68 -10.69 -2.31 23.03
C ALA A 68 -9.18 -2.26 23.21
N ILE A 69 -8.59 -3.19 23.97
CA ILE A 69 -7.14 -3.32 24.12
C ILE A 69 -6.47 -3.65 22.79
N ILE A 70 -7.04 -4.55 21.99
CA ILE A 70 -6.50 -4.92 20.68
C ILE A 70 -6.52 -3.72 19.72
N ILE A 71 -7.66 -3.04 19.61
CA ILE A 71 -7.86 -1.96 18.64
C ILE A 71 -7.14 -0.67 19.09
N PHE A 72 -7.40 -0.23 20.33
CA PHE A 72 -6.89 1.05 20.83
C PHE A 72 -5.53 0.91 21.53
N GLY A 73 -5.30 -0.18 22.27
CA GLY A 73 -4.08 -0.34 23.05
C GLY A 73 -2.82 -0.40 22.18
N LYS A 74 -2.83 -1.21 21.12
CA LYS A 74 -1.70 -1.32 20.18
C LYS A 74 -1.50 -0.02 19.40
N SER A 75 -2.57 0.58 18.91
CA SER A 75 -2.54 1.82 18.13
C SER A 75 -2.06 3.01 18.96
N ALA A 76 -2.53 3.13 20.21
CA ALA A 76 -2.09 4.18 21.13
C ALA A 76 -0.62 4.03 21.52
N ALA A 77 -0.17 2.79 21.78
CA ALA A 77 1.23 2.51 22.05
C ALA A 77 2.14 2.88 20.86
N ALA A 78 1.74 2.49 19.64
CA ALA A 78 2.46 2.85 18.42
C ALA A 78 2.51 4.38 18.20
N PHE A 79 1.37 5.06 18.35
CA PHE A 79 1.28 6.51 18.22
C PHE A 79 2.20 7.23 19.22
N PHE A 80 2.15 6.82 20.49
CA PHE A 80 2.96 7.44 21.54
C PHE A 80 4.46 7.20 21.35
N LEU A 81 4.85 5.99 20.94
CA LEU A 81 6.24 5.68 20.61
C LEU A 81 6.75 6.58 19.48
N VAL A 82 6.04 6.64 18.35
CA VAL A 82 6.46 7.47 17.20
C VAL A 82 6.54 8.95 17.58
N ARG A 83 5.62 9.43 18.42
CA ARG A 83 5.63 10.81 18.90
C ARG A 83 6.83 11.10 19.83
N MET A 84 7.22 10.12 20.65
CA MET A 84 8.40 10.22 21.51
C MET A 84 9.70 10.29 20.72
N PHE A 85 9.77 9.63 19.55
CA PHE A 85 10.88 9.74 18.61
C PHE A 85 10.90 11.06 17.82
N GLY A 86 9.98 11.99 18.10
CA GLY A 86 9.98 13.34 17.52
C GLY A 86 9.32 13.46 16.14
N HIS A 87 8.67 12.39 15.65
CA HIS A 87 7.96 12.43 14.38
C HIS A 87 6.61 13.17 14.48
N SER A 88 6.10 13.63 13.34
CA SER A 88 4.84 14.38 13.25
C SER A 88 3.65 13.52 13.71
N PRO A 89 2.58 14.13 14.25
CA PRO A 89 1.38 13.41 14.65
C PRO A 89 0.75 12.62 13.48
N ARG A 90 0.92 13.07 12.23
CA ARG A 90 0.48 12.34 11.04
C ARG A 90 1.29 11.07 10.80
N THR A 91 2.62 11.15 10.81
CA THR A 91 3.48 9.94 10.72
C THR A 91 3.16 8.96 11.85
N ALA A 92 2.91 9.47 13.06
CA ALA A 92 2.48 8.65 14.20
C ALA A 92 1.12 7.98 13.95
N LEU A 93 0.14 8.69 13.38
CA LEU A 93 -1.18 8.16 13.08
C LEU A 93 -1.13 7.13 11.95
N THR A 94 -0.37 7.38 10.88
CA THR A 94 -0.18 6.44 9.76
C THR A 94 0.51 5.15 10.22
N ILE A 95 1.57 5.27 11.01
CA ILE A 95 2.27 4.10 11.56
C ILE A 95 1.35 3.35 12.53
N ALA A 96 0.64 4.06 13.42
CA ALA A 96 -0.31 3.44 14.34
C ALA A 96 -1.43 2.70 13.61
N ALA A 97 -1.99 3.28 12.54
CA ALA A 97 -3.01 2.65 11.70
C ALA A 97 -2.46 1.43 10.95
N SER A 98 -1.24 1.50 10.39
CA SER A 98 -0.60 0.36 9.70
C SER A 98 -0.31 -0.81 10.65
N LEU A 99 -0.05 -0.52 11.93
CA LEU A 99 0.20 -1.51 12.98
C LEU A 99 -1.09 -1.97 13.66
N ALA A 100 -2.23 -1.33 13.42
CA ALA A 100 -3.49 -1.65 14.09
C ALA A 100 -4.01 -3.06 13.74
N GLN A 101 -3.58 -3.63 12.60
CA GLN A 101 -3.98 -4.97 12.21
C GLN A 101 -3.45 -6.02 13.21
N ILE A 102 -4.36 -6.87 13.68
CA ILE A 102 -3.98 -8.05 14.46
C ILE A 102 -3.35 -9.07 13.51
N GLY A 103 -2.13 -9.50 13.83
CA GLY A 103 -1.41 -10.49 13.04
C GLY A 103 -1.82 -11.91 13.40
N GLU A 104 -1.71 -12.83 12.44
CA GLU A 104 -1.98 -14.27 12.62
C GLU A 104 -1.15 -14.89 13.75
N PHE A 105 -0.01 -14.27 14.08
CA PHE A 105 0.86 -14.65 15.20
C PHE A 105 0.18 -14.59 16.58
N ALA A 106 -0.85 -13.77 16.78
CA ALA A 106 -1.57 -13.72 18.05
C ALA A 106 -2.26 -15.06 18.36
N PHE A 107 -2.79 -15.74 17.35
CA PHE A 107 -3.42 -17.05 17.49
C PHE A 107 -2.40 -18.15 17.81
N ILE A 108 -1.22 -18.09 17.18
CA ILE A 108 -0.12 -19.02 17.43
C ILE A 108 0.35 -18.88 18.88
N LEU A 109 0.54 -17.64 19.35
CA LEU A 109 0.94 -17.37 20.74
C LEU A 109 -0.12 -17.81 21.75
N ALA A 110 -1.41 -17.60 21.46
CA ALA A 110 -2.49 -18.07 22.33
C ALA A 110 -2.50 -19.62 22.41
N GLY A 111 -2.33 -20.31 21.28
CA GLY A 111 -2.23 -21.77 21.23
C GLY A 111 -1.00 -22.30 21.98
N LEU A 112 0.16 -21.66 21.82
CA LEU A 112 1.37 -22.01 22.56
C LEU A 112 1.22 -21.74 24.07
N GLY A 113 0.60 -20.63 24.44
CA GLY A 113 0.31 -20.30 25.83
C GLY A 113 -0.57 -21.35 26.52
N MET A 114 -1.55 -21.91 25.80
CA MET A 114 -2.35 -23.04 26.28
C MET A 114 -1.50 -24.31 26.41
N ALA A 115 -0.68 -24.64 25.40
CA ALA A 115 0.17 -25.83 25.42
C ALA A 115 1.18 -25.81 26.59
N LEU A 116 1.66 -24.63 26.95
CA LEU A 116 2.58 -24.41 28.08
C LEU A 116 1.86 -24.19 29.42
N ASN A 117 0.52 -24.30 29.48
CA ASN A 117 -0.31 -23.99 30.66
C ASN A 117 -0.10 -22.56 31.23
N LEU A 118 0.37 -21.63 30.40
CA LEU A 118 0.54 -20.21 30.76
C LEU A 118 -0.73 -19.40 30.54
N LEU A 119 -1.60 -19.85 29.65
CA LEU A 119 -2.88 -19.22 29.35
C LEU A 119 -4.02 -20.13 29.79
N PRO A 120 -4.94 -19.68 30.65
CA PRO A 120 -6.15 -20.44 30.97
C PRO A 120 -7.13 -20.40 29.79
N GLN A 121 -8.01 -21.41 29.71
CA GLN A 121 -8.97 -21.55 28.60
C GLN A 121 -9.89 -20.34 28.43
N ALA A 122 -10.29 -19.69 29.53
CA ALA A 122 -11.04 -18.44 29.48
C ALA A 122 -10.27 -17.32 28.75
N GLY A 123 -8.95 -17.23 28.97
CA GLY A 123 -8.08 -16.28 28.29
C GLY A 123 -7.96 -16.58 26.79
N GLN A 124 -7.84 -17.85 26.42
CA GLN A 124 -7.85 -18.27 25.01
C GLN A 124 -9.15 -17.83 24.33
N ASN A 125 -10.31 -18.11 24.93
CA ASN A 125 -11.60 -17.76 24.36
C ASN A 125 -11.75 -16.24 24.15
N LEU A 126 -11.28 -15.42 25.10
CA LEU A 126 -11.29 -13.96 24.98
C LEU A 126 -10.36 -13.46 23.87
N VAL A 127 -9.14 -14.01 23.76
CA VAL A 127 -8.19 -13.65 22.70
C VAL A 127 -8.73 -14.04 21.32
N LEU A 128 -9.27 -15.26 21.17
CA LEU A 128 -9.85 -15.73 19.90
C LEU A 128 -11.06 -14.87 19.50
N ALA A 129 -11.99 -14.62 20.44
CA ALA A 129 -13.15 -13.78 20.18
C ALA A 129 -12.76 -12.35 19.81
N GLY A 130 -11.89 -11.73 20.61
CA GLY A 130 -11.41 -10.37 20.36
C GLY A 130 -10.67 -10.25 19.03
N ALA A 131 -9.86 -11.24 18.67
CA ALA A 131 -9.13 -11.26 17.41
C ALA A 131 -10.04 -11.43 16.20
N ILE A 132 -10.99 -12.37 16.21
CA ILE A 132 -11.94 -12.58 15.11
C ILE A 132 -12.80 -11.32 14.90
N ILE A 133 -13.37 -10.78 15.98
CA ILE A 133 -14.18 -9.57 15.91
C ILE A 133 -13.35 -8.37 15.44
N SER A 134 -12.10 -8.24 15.90
CA SER A 134 -11.18 -7.20 15.44
C SER A 134 -10.90 -7.30 13.94
N ILE A 135 -10.62 -8.51 13.42
CA ILE A 135 -10.42 -8.75 11.98
C ILE A 135 -11.67 -8.36 11.18
N MET A 136 -12.86 -8.73 11.66
CA MET A 136 -14.13 -8.38 11.01
C MET A 136 -14.42 -6.87 11.04
N LEU A 137 -14.06 -6.18 12.13
CA LEU A 137 -14.25 -4.74 12.28
C LEU A 137 -13.20 -3.90 11.55
N ASN A 138 -12.02 -4.47 11.26
CA ASN A 138 -10.89 -3.73 10.69
C ASN A 138 -11.23 -2.99 9.38
N PRO A 139 -11.91 -3.58 8.37
CA PRO A 139 -12.29 -2.85 7.15
C PRO A 139 -13.23 -1.67 7.42
N VAL A 140 -14.13 -1.81 8.40
CA VAL A 140 -15.08 -0.76 8.79
C VAL A 140 -14.35 0.37 9.52
N LEU A 141 -13.45 0.03 10.43
CA LEU A 141 -12.58 1.01 11.12
C LEU A 141 -11.71 1.77 10.13
N PHE A 142 -11.13 1.08 9.14
CA PHE A 142 -10.29 1.70 8.12
C PHE A 142 -11.08 2.68 7.25
N THR A 143 -12.24 2.28 6.73
CA THR A 143 -13.11 3.15 5.92
C THR A 143 -13.68 4.33 6.71
N LEU A 144 -13.99 4.14 8.00
CA LEU A 144 -14.40 5.23 8.88
C LEU A 144 -13.26 6.21 9.18
N LEU A 145 -12.03 5.70 9.34
CA LEU A 145 -10.84 6.51 9.56
C LEU A 145 -10.54 7.37 8.33
N GLU A 146 -10.55 6.78 7.13
CA GLU A 146 -10.40 7.52 5.86
C GLU A 146 -11.45 8.64 5.77
N LYS A 147 -12.72 8.31 5.97
CA LYS A 147 -13.82 9.29 5.93
C LYS A 147 -13.75 10.36 7.03
N TYR A 148 -13.18 10.04 8.18
CA TYR A 148 -12.97 10.99 9.27
C TYR A 148 -11.81 11.92 8.95
N LEU A 149 -10.72 11.40 8.39
CA LEU A 149 -9.61 12.21 7.89
C LEU A 149 -10.12 13.17 6.81
N ASP A 150 -10.87 12.69 5.81
CA ASP A 150 -11.48 13.50 4.75
C ASP A 150 -12.42 14.61 5.28
N LYS A 151 -13.03 14.42 6.46
CA LYS A 151 -14.06 15.33 7.01
C LYS A 151 -13.54 16.29 8.08
N THR A 152 -12.45 15.93 8.74
CA THR A 152 -11.82 16.77 9.78
C THR A 152 -10.67 17.59 9.21
N GLU A 153 -10.26 17.30 7.98
CA GLU A 153 -9.37 18.14 7.19
C GLU A 153 -10.07 19.44 6.80
N THR A 154 -9.70 20.52 7.50
CA THR A 154 -9.82 21.85 6.90
C THR A 154 -8.94 21.89 5.66
N LEU A 155 -9.46 22.44 4.56
CA LEU A 155 -8.76 22.70 3.29
C LEU A 155 -7.36 23.35 3.46
N ASP A 156 -7.06 23.94 4.62
CA ASP A 156 -5.76 24.50 5.02
C ASP A 156 -4.67 23.47 5.43
N GLU A 157 -5.01 22.24 5.84
CA GLU A 157 -4.02 21.21 6.23
C GLU A 157 -3.71 20.22 5.11
N GLN A 158 -4.69 19.94 4.23
CA GLN A 158 -4.43 19.34 2.92
C GLN A 158 -3.47 20.22 2.14
N THR A 159 -3.71 21.54 2.12
CA THR A 159 -2.77 22.47 1.50
C THR A 159 -1.43 22.51 2.21
N LEU A 160 -1.22 22.26 3.49
CA LEU A 160 0.14 22.34 4.07
C LEU A 160 1.03 21.12 3.77
N GLU A 161 0.45 19.93 3.59
CA GLU A 161 1.21 18.75 3.16
C GLU A 161 1.21 18.56 1.64
N GLU A 162 0.17 18.96 0.93
CA GLU A 162 0.25 19.22 -0.52
C GLU A 162 1.16 20.40 -0.85
N VAL A 163 1.35 21.41 0.02
CA VAL A 163 2.32 22.52 -0.17
C VAL A 163 3.75 22.13 0.24
N LEU A 164 3.93 21.07 1.05
CA LEU A 164 5.25 20.47 1.30
C LEU A 164 5.60 19.38 0.26
N GLU A 165 4.60 18.78 -0.41
CA GLU A 165 4.75 17.90 -1.58
C GLU A 165 4.81 18.67 -2.91
N ASP A 166 4.18 19.85 -2.99
CA ASP A 166 4.44 20.92 -3.95
C ASP A 166 5.72 21.66 -3.55
N GLU A 167 6.85 21.00 -3.74
CA GLU A 167 7.83 21.72 -4.54
C GLU A 167 7.13 22.01 -5.87
N LYS A 168 6.51 23.20 -6.00
CA LYS A 168 5.82 23.72 -7.18
C LYS A 168 6.30 22.95 -8.41
N GLN A 169 5.56 21.90 -8.79
CA GLN A 169 5.97 21.11 -9.94
C GLN A 169 5.87 22.05 -11.11
N VAL A 170 7.02 22.50 -11.60
CA VAL A 170 7.03 23.42 -12.73
C VAL A 170 6.47 22.63 -13.90
N PRO A 171 5.40 23.13 -14.57
CA PRO A 171 4.89 22.50 -15.76
C PRO A 171 6.05 22.22 -16.70
N VAL A 172 6.08 21.01 -17.26
CA VAL A 172 7.20 20.62 -18.10
C VAL A 172 7.12 21.40 -19.40
N ASP A 173 7.99 22.40 -19.60
CA ASP A 173 8.02 23.25 -20.79
C ASP A 173 8.62 22.53 -22.01
N ILE A 174 8.02 21.40 -22.40
CA ILE A 174 8.43 20.55 -23.52
C ILE A 174 7.17 20.17 -24.31
N CYS A 175 7.27 20.22 -25.64
CA CYS A 175 6.26 19.72 -26.57
C CYS A 175 6.86 18.80 -27.63
N ASN A 176 6.02 18.03 -28.33
CA ASN A 176 6.42 16.96 -29.26
C ASN A 176 7.24 15.84 -28.59
N HIS A 177 7.05 15.61 -27.30
CA HIS A 177 7.69 14.55 -26.52
C HIS A 177 6.91 13.24 -26.53
N ALA A 178 7.59 12.19 -26.07
CA ALA A 178 6.95 10.99 -25.55
C ALA A 178 6.56 11.22 -24.09
N LEU A 179 5.28 11.05 -23.77
CA LEU A 179 4.78 10.98 -22.40
C LEU A 179 4.72 9.52 -21.96
N LEU A 180 5.55 9.15 -21.00
CA LEU A 180 5.66 7.81 -20.46
C LEU A 180 5.03 7.75 -19.06
N VAL A 181 3.97 6.97 -18.90
CA VAL A 181 3.33 6.71 -17.61
C VAL A 181 3.88 5.40 -17.04
N GLY A 182 4.52 5.53 -15.88
CA GLY A 182 5.22 4.45 -15.19
C GLY A 182 6.67 4.32 -15.64
N PHE A 183 7.62 4.45 -14.71
CA PHE A 183 9.06 4.18 -14.94
C PHE A 183 9.52 2.94 -14.16
N GLY A 184 8.70 1.90 -14.18
CA GLY A 184 9.02 0.60 -13.59
C GLY A 184 9.90 -0.27 -14.49
N ARG A 185 9.80 -1.59 -14.32
CA ARG A 185 10.60 -2.58 -15.07
C ARG A 185 10.49 -2.46 -16.60
N VAL A 186 9.29 -2.19 -17.12
CA VAL A 186 9.03 -2.04 -18.56
C VAL A 186 9.26 -0.59 -19.01
N GLY A 187 8.74 0.36 -18.23
CA GLY A 187 8.87 1.79 -18.50
C GLY A 187 10.31 2.24 -18.62
N SER A 188 11.20 1.79 -17.73
CA SER A 188 12.62 2.15 -17.78
C SER A 188 13.28 1.68 -19.07
N LEU A 189 13.09 0.43 -19.50
CA LEU A 189 13.64 -0.10 -20.76
C LEU A 189 13.18 0.71 -21.98
N LEU A 190 11.92 1.13 -21.98
CA LEU A 190 11.35 1.94 -23.05
C LEU A 190 11.90 3.37 -23.01
N GLY A 191 11.94 3.97 -21.82
CA GLY A 191 12.50 5.30 -21.59
C GLY A 191 13.96 5.39 -22.01
N GLU A 192 14.80 4.44 -21.59
CA GLU A 192 16.23 4.38 -21.99
C GLU A 192 16.37 4.33 -23.51
N LYS A 193 15.52 3.55 -24.20
CA LYS A 193 15.58 3.42 -25.65
C LYS A 193 15.12 4.70 -26.36
N LEU A 194 14.09 5.37 -25.86
CA LEU A 194 13.63 6.65 -26.38
C LEU A 194 14.70 7.74 -26.21
N MET A 195 15.33 7.80 -25.04
CA MET A 195 16.43 8.72 -24.76
C MET A 195 17.64 8.46 -25.65
N ALA A 196 18.02 7.19 -25.85
CA ALA A 196 19.12 6.82 -26.74
C ALA A 196 18.87 7.21 -28.21
N GLN A 197 17.61 7.35 -28.62
CA GLN A 197 17.21 7.82 -29.95
C GLN A 197 17.05 9.35 -30.04
N GLY A 198 17.32 10.09 -28.95
CA GLY A 198 17.18 11.53 -28.91
C GLY A 198 15.72 12.01 -28.92
N ILE A 199 14.78 11.17 -28.50
CA ILE A 199 13.37 11.54 -28.38
C ILE A 199 13.16 12.24 -27.04
N PRO A 200 12.63 13.47 -27.00
CA PRO A 200 12.28 14.15 -25.75
C PRO A 200 11.28 13.30 -24.96
N LEU A 201 11.55 13.12 -23.66
CA LEU A 201 10.80 12.22 -22.79
C LEU A 201 10.31 12.99 -21.55
N VAL A 202 9.02 12.86 -21.27
CA VAL A 202 8.41 13.27 -20.00
C VAL A 202 7.85 12.04 -19.34
N VAL A 203 8.09 11.89 -18.03
CA VAL A 203 7.69 10.71 -17.27
C VAL A 203 6.69 11.11 -16.18
N VAL A 204 5.58 10.38 -16.07
CA VAL A 204 4.66 10.49 -14.94
C VAL A 204 4.83 9.26 -14.06
N GLU A 205 5.09 9.47 -12.78
CA GLU A 205 5.37 8.40 -11.84
C GLU A 205 4.80 8.71 -10.46
N THR A 206 4.31 7.70 -9.75
CA THR A 206 3.70 7.86 -8.41
C THR A 206 4.73 7.76 -7.29
N SER A 207 5.90 7.15 -7.54
CA SER A 207 6.98 7.04 -6.57
C SER A 207 7.90 8.26 -6.59
N ARG A 208 7.95 9.02 -5.49
CA ARG A 208 8.84 10.17 -5.33
C ARG A 208 10.32 9.82 -5.53
N THR A 209 10.78 8.72 -4.95
CA THR A 209 12.16 8.22 -5.13
C THR A 209 12.55 8.08 -6.59
N ARG A 210 11.66 7.52 -7.43
CA ARG A 210 11.92 7.39 -8.88
C ARG A 210 11.90 8.74 -9.60
N VAL A 211 11.00 9.65 -9.22
CA VAL A 211 10.94 10.99 -9.80
C VAL A 211 12.22 11.76 -9.51
N ASP A 212 12.73 11.68 -8.28
CA ASP A 212 13.98 12.33 -7.88
C ASP A 212 15.17 11.76 -8.67
N GLU A 213 15.28 10.43 -8.77
CA GLU A 213 16.31 9.75 -9.58
C GLU A 213 16.25 10.17 -11.07
N LEU A 214 15.05 10.34 -11.64
CA LEU A 214 14.88 10.80 -13.01
C LEU A 214 15.30 12.26 -13.18
N ARG A 215 14.93 13.13 -12.24
CA ARG A 215 15.30 14.56 -12.26
C ARG A 215 16.81 14.75 -12.10
N GLU A 216 17.47 13.96 -11.24
CA GLU A 216 18.94 13.95 -11.11
C GLU A 216 19.64 13.57 -12.42
N ARG A 217 19.00 12.71 -13.23
CA ARG A 217 19.47 12.34 -14.57
C ARG A 217 19.13 13.37 -15.65
N GLY A 218 18.48 14.48 -15.30
CA GLY A 218 18.05 15.52 -16.22
C GLY A 218 16.79 15.16 -17.04
N ILE A 219 16.03 14.16 -16.60
CA ILE A 219 14.78 13.72 -17.25
C ILE A 219 13.62 14.49 -16.61
N SER A 220 12.76 15.08 -17.45
CA SER A 220 11.55 15.75 -16.98
C SER A 220 10.57 14.72 -16.42
N ALA A 221 10.33 14.79 -15.11
CA ALA A 221 9.45 13.87 -14.40
C ALA A 221 8.44 14.61 -13.52
N VAL A 222 7.18 14.18 -13.61
CA VAL A 222 6.02 14.69 -12.87
C VAL A 222 5.62 13.62 -11.85
N LEU A 223 5.50 14.03 -10.60
CA LEU A 223 5.06 13.16 -9.51
C LEU A 223 3.53 13.20 -9.43
N GLY A 224 2.88 12.04 -9.61
CA GLY A 224 1.44 11.94 -9.46
C GLY A 224 0.82 10.75 -10.19
N ASN A 225 -0.49 10.60 -10.03
CA ASN A 225 -1.28 9.61 -10.78
C ASN A 225 -1.72 10.21 -12.13
N ALA A 226 -1.41 9.53 -13.23
CA ALA A 226 -1.82 9.92 -14.58
C ALA A 226 -3.34 9.86 -14.83
N ALA A 227 -4.12 9.24 -13.95
CA ALA A 227 -5.58 9.34 -13.96
C ALA A 227 -6.08 10.73 -13.51
N ASN A 228 -5.26 11.48 -12.76
CA ASN A 228 -5.56 12.85 -12.38
C ASN A 228 -5.28 13.80 -13.57
N GLU A 229 -6.29 14.59 -13.91
CA GLU A 229 -6.27 15.54 -15.00
C GLU A 229 -5.19 16.62 -14.86
N GLU A 230 -4.97 17.13 -13.65
CA GLU A 230 -3.98 18.18 -13.36
C GLU A 230 -2.54 17.65 -13.58
N ILE A 231 -2.28 16.40 -13.21
CA ILE A 231 -0.98 15.74 -13.44
C ILE A 231 -0.69 15.60 -14.93
N MET A 232 -1.71 15.28 -15.72
CA MET A 232 -1.59 15.16 -17.17
C MET A 232 -1.39 16.52 -17.85
N GLU A 233 -1.94 17.59 -17.27
CA GLU A 233 -1.67 18.97 -17.71
C GLU A 233 -0.25 19.40 -17.37
N LEU A 234 0.24 19.14 -16.15
CA LEU A 234 1.64 19.39 -15.78
C LEU A 234 2.64 18.64 -16.67
N ALA A 235 2.24 17.47 -17.18
CA ALA A 235 3.03 16.66 -18.11
C ALA A 235 2.84 17.03 -19.60
N HIS A 236 2.06 18.07 -19.89
CA HIS A 236 1.80 18.61 -21.23
C HIS A 236 1.28 17.54 -22.21
N LEU A 237 0.25 16.78 -21.79
CA LEU A 237 -0.38 15.76 -22.64
C LEU A 237 -0.92 16.33 -23.96
N ASP A 238 -1.42 17.57 -23.95
CA ASP A 238 -2.03 18.26 -25.07
C ASP A 238 -1.08 18.43 -26.28
N CYS A 239 0.22 18.59 -26.02
CA CYS A 239 1.25 18.71 -27.05
C CYS A 239 2.20 17.50 -27.14
N ALA A 240 1.92 16.43 -26.39
CA ALA A 240 2.66 15.18 -26.49
C ALA A 240 2.42 14.47 -27.84
N ARG A 241 3.46 13.91 -28.44
CA ARG A 241 3.37 13.16 -29.71
C ARG A 241 2.95 11.71 -29.49
N TRP A 242 3.37 11.12 -28.37
CA TRP A 242 3.11 9.74 -28.01
C TRP A 242 2.74 9.66 -26.53
N LEU A 243 1.72 8.88 -26.21
CA LEU A 243 1.40 8.46 -24.85
C LEU A 243 1.74 6.96 -24.73
N LEU A 244 2.64 6.62 -23.82
CA LEU A 244 3.07 5.25 -23.56
C LEU A 244 2.69 4.87 -22.13
N LEU A 245 1.82 3.87 -21.99
CA LEU A 245 1.38 3.37 -20.68
C LEU A 245 2.12 2.07 -20.37
N THR A 246 2.89 2.06 -19.29
CA THR A 246 3.63 0.86 -18.87
C THR A 246 3.27 0.40 -17.46
N ILE A 247 2.11 0.83 -16.97
CA ILE A 247 1.52 0.39 -15.70
C ILE A 247 0.85 -0.98 -15.85
N PRO A 248 0.90 -1.86 -14.83
CA PRO A 248 0.32 -3.20 -14.90
C PRO A 248 -1.21 -3.22 -14.72
N ASN A 249 -1.80 -2.14 -14.20
CA ASN A 249 -3.22 -2.04 -13.91
C ASN A 249 -4.02 -1.69 -15.18
N GLY A 250 -4.72 -2.68 -15.74
CA GLY A 250 -5.51 -2.50 -16.97
C GLY A 250 -6.72 -1.57 -16.82
N TYR A 251 -7.30 -1.47 -15.63
CA TYR A 251 -8.45 -0.57 -15.37
C TYR A 251 -8.00 0.89 -15.41
N GLU A 252 -6.97 1.22 -14.63
CA GLU A 252 -6.35 2.54 -14.56
C GLU A 252 -5.77 2.95 -15.93
N ALA A 253 -5.12 2.03 -16.65
CA ALA A 253 -4.68 2.29 -18.02
C ALA A 253 -5.85 2.61 -18.96
N GLY A 254 -7.00 1.93 -18.80
CA GLY A 254 -8.20 2.21 -19.58
C GLY A 254 -8.77 3.60 -19.32
N GLU A 255 -8.83 4.02 -18.05
CA GLU A 255 -9.28 5.35 -17.64
C GLU A 255 -8.38 6.46 -18.20
N ILE A 256 -7.06 6.30 -18.10
CA ILE A 256 -6.08 7.24 -18.65
C ILE A 256 -6.25 7.36 -20.17
N VAL A 257 -6.43 6.25 -20.89
CA VAL A 257 -6.67 6.29 -22.35
C VAL A 257 -7.98 6.99 -22.70
N ALA A 258 -9.04 6.76 -21.93
CA ALA A 258 -10.33 7.40 -22.16
C ALA A 258 -10.23 8.92 -22.01
N SER A 259 -9.67 9.38 -20.88
CA SER A 259 -9.44 10.81 -20.60
C SER A 259 -8.51 11.45 -21.65
N ALA A 260 -7.41 10.78 -22.01
CA ALA A 260 -6.48 11.29 -23.01
C ALA A 260 -7.11 11.42 -24.41
N ARG A 261 -8.02 10.52 -24.78
CA ARG A 261 -8.74 10.58 -26.07
C ARG A 261 -9.74 11.72 -26.12
N GLU A 262 -10.43 11.99 -25.02
CA GLU A 262 -11.37 13.11 -24.90
C GLU A 262 -10.63 14.43 -25.11
N LYS A 263 -9.53 14.64 -24.37
CA LYS A 263 -8.66 15.83 -24.52
C LYS A 263 -8.04 15.97 -25.91
N MET A 264 -7.52 14.88 -26.49
CA MET A 264 -6.97 14.93 -27.84
C MET A 264 -8.04 15.18 -28.91
N SER A 265 -9.28 14.76 -28.70
CA SER A 265 -10.40 15.03 -29.62
C SER A 265 -10.74 16.52 -29.64
N GLU A 266 -10.77 17.15 -28.46
CA GLU A 266 -11.05 18.58 -28.28
C GLU A 266 -9.95 19.46 -28.92
N TYR A 267 -8.68 19.10 -28.73
CA TYR A 267 -7.54 19.82 -29.32
C TYR A 267 -7.41 19.67 -30.85
N ARG A 268 -7.92 18.56 -31.42
CA ARG A 268 -7.84 18.34 -32.88
C ARG A 268 -8.75 19.28 -33.66
N ASP A 269 -9.83 19.76 -33.05
CA ASP A 269 -10.75 20.75 -33.63
C ASP A 269 -10.18 22.18 -33.60
N TYR A 270 -9.18 22.44 -32.76
CA TYR A 270 -8.55 23.76 -32.61
C TYR A 270 -7.26 23.95 -33.40
N ARG A 271 -6.77 22.94 -34.15
CA ARG A 271 -5.60 23.14 -35.03
C ARG A 271 -5.99 24.04 -36.21
N PRO A 272 -5.32 25.19 -36.42
CA PRO A 272 -5.46 25.92 -37.66
C PRO A 272 -5.07 24.99 -38.82
N ARG A 273 -5.92 24.91 -39.84
CA ARG A 273 -5.57 24.21 -41.08
C ARG A 273 -4.26 24.81 -41.60
N PRO A 274 -3.26 23.97 -41.97
CA PRO A 274 -2.06 24.50 -42.60
C PRO A 274 -2.47 25.28 -43.86
N LEU A 275 -1.96 26.52 -43.97
CA LEU A 275 -2.04 27.34 -45.17
C LEU A 275 -1.29 26.69 -46.33
#